data_AF-A0AAI9TPK3-F1
#
_entry.id   AF-A0AAI9TPK3-F1
#
_cell.length_a   1.000
_cell.length_b   1.000
_cell.length_c   1.000
_cell.angle_alpha   90.00
_cell.angle_beta   90.00
_cell.angle_gamma   90.00
#
_symmetry.space_group_name_H-M   'P 1'
#
loop_
_entity.id
_entity.type
_entity.pdbx_description
1 polymer ?
#
loop_
_entity_poly.entity_id
_entity_poly.type
_entity_poly.pdbx_seq_one_letter_code
_entity_poly.pdbx_strand_id
1 'polypeptide(L)'
;MSLRRSARLGPIPTIKTPLLQSAAPSEATRVQRSAVAKPRKAPTKSNKSDKKPTKTKPKSGTSYWSPEPAVTEKQETDNQPSATNPTIFRPQTPPPLDRPVDPHRTNATLITPHGSTVNAYPAHVEDVSPSKTGLPRPMATTGTLLEKAASHLIATDPRIATVIEQNPCPLFSPAGLAEEIDPFNSLTSSIIGQQVSGAAAKSIRNKFLTLFDLPDTVAPDGHRHAKFPTPDQVAKCDIPTLRTAGLSQRKAEYIQGLAEKFASGELGARMLARATDEELFEKLIAVRGLGKWSVEMFAMFALKRIDVFSTGDLGVQRGCAAFVGRDVSKLKGKGGGKFKYMTEKDMLELAAKFAPSLFMWYMWRIEDVDVAVLGG
;
A
#
# COMPACT_ATOMS: atom_id res chain seq x y z
N MET A 1 -14.66 -7.18 -37.90
CA MET A 1 -14.63 -6.60 -36.54
C MET A 1 -14.83 -7.73 -35.55
N SER A 2 -13.80 -8.07 -34.77
CA SER A 2 -13.79 -9.25 -33.89
C SER A 2 -13.34 -8.86 -32.50
N LEU A 3 -14.23 -9.10 -31.53
CA LEU A 3 -14.02 -8.91 -30.09
C LEU A 3 -13.07 -10.00 -29.57
N ARG A 4 -11.89 -9.63 -29.06
CA ARG A 4 -11.03 -10.57 -28.33
C ARG A 4 -11.37 -10.56 -26.84
N ARG A 5 -11.87 -11.71 -26.39
CA ARG A 5 -12.22 -12.07 -25.01
C ARG A 5 -10.96 -12.19 -24.15
N SER A 6 -10.97 -11.57 -22.98
CA SER A 6 -10.04 -11.82 -21.88
C SER A 6 -10.37 -13.15 -21.20
N ALA A 7 -9.34 -13.97 -20.96
CA ALA A 7 -9.45 -15.34 -20.50
C ALA A 7 -9.62 -15.41 -18.96
N ARG A 8 -10.68 -16.11 -18.54
CA ARG A 8 -10.92 -16.59 -17.18
C ARG A 8 -10.25 -17.95 -17.00
N LEU A 9 -9.69 -18.22 -15.82
CA LEU A 9 -9.33 -19.59 -15.42
C LEU A 9 -10.29 -20.07 -14.32
N GLY A 10 -11.05 -21.13 -14.65
CA GLY A 10 -11.75 -22.02 -13.72
C GLY A 10 -10.96 -23.34 -13.55
N PRO A 11 -11.42 -24.24 -12.65
CA PRO A 11 -10.59 -25.28 -12.03
C PRO A 11 -10.48 -26.58 -12.87
N ILE A 12 -9.45 -27.39 -12.61
CA ILE A 12 -9.16 -28.68 -13.27
C ILE A 12 -9.30 -29.85 -12.27
N PRO A 13 -9.67 -31.07 -12.73
CA PRO A 13 -10.49 -32.02 -11.96
C PRO A 13 -9.72 -33.23 -11.38
N THR A 14 -10.46 -33.95 -10.53
CA THR A 14 -10.19 -35.27 -9.94
C THR A 14 -10.25 -36.42 -10.96
N ILE A 15 -9.28 -37.36 -10.92
CA ILE A 15 -9.45 -38.73 -11.45
C ILE A 15 -8.82 -39.78 -10.50
N LYS A 16 -9.73 -40.64 -10.02
CA LYS A 16 -9.74 -42.09 -9.68
C LYS A 16 -8.49 -42.89 -9.26
N THR A 17 -8.76 -43.65 -8.20
CA THR A 17 -8.12 -44.80 -7.53
C THR A 17 -7.75 -46.01 -8.41
N PRO A 18 -6.90 -46.92 -7.89
CA PRO A 18 -7.34 -48.32 -7.76
C PRO A 18 -7.14 -48.92 -6.34
N LEU A 19 -8.00 -49.90 -6.04
CA LEU A 19 -8.09 -50.70 -4.81
C LEU A 19 -7.03 -51.83 -4.73
N LEU A 20 -6.53 -52.12 -3.53
CA LEU A 20 -6.27 -53.49 -3.06
C LEU A 20 -6.22 -53.58 -1.52
N GLN A 21 -6.52 -54.78 -1.02
CA GLN A 21 -7.17 -55.16 0.25
C GLN A 21 -6.30 -55.25 1.51
N SER A 22 -7.03 -55.24 2.66
CA SER A 22 -6.90 -56.11 3.85
C SER A 22 -5.82 -55.82 4.91
N ALA A 23 -6.26 -55.38 6.10
CA ALA A 23 -6.26 -56.17 7.36
C ALA A 23 -6.77 -55.33 8.56
N ALA A 24 -7.65 -55.92 9.38
CA ALA A 24 -8.08 -55.41 10.70
C ALA A 24 -7.15 -55.97 11.82
N PRO A 25 -7.42 -55.87 13.15
CA PRO A 25 -8.35 -55.01 13.93
C PRO A 25 -7.68 -54.36 15.20
N SER A 26 -8.41 -53.54 15.97
CA SER A 26 -8.68 -53.76 17.41
C SER A 26 -9.22 -52.52 18.13
N GLU A 27 -10.33 -52.70 18.84
CA GLU A 27 -10.96 -51.78 19.79
C GLU A 27 -10.13 -51.53 21.06
N ALA A 28 -10.31 -50.35 21.67
CA ALA A 28 -10.26 -50.22 23.13
C ALA A 28 -11.23 -49.13 23.61
N THR A 29 -12.12 -49.58 24.49
CA THR A 29 -13.26 -48.94 25.13
C THR A 29 -12.84 -47.88 26.18
N ARG A 30 -13.73 -46.92 26.52
CA ARG A 30 -14.51 -46.87 27.79
C ARG A 30 -14.71 -45.49 28.46
N VAL A 31 -15.99 -45.23 28.78
CA VAL A 31 -16.62 -44.53 29.94
C VAL A 31 -16.82 -43.00 29.94
N GLN A 32 -18.12 -42.64 29.86
CA GLN A 32 -18.76 -41.46 30.48
C GLN A 32 -18.97 -41.65 31.99
N ARG A 33 -18.83 -40.57 32.80
CA ARG A 33 -19.65 -40.36 34.00
C ARG A 33 -19.96 -38.88 34.24
N SER A 34 -21.10 -38.69 34.88
CA SER A 34 -21.98 -37.52 34.95
C SER A 34 -21.89 -36.68 36.24
N ALA A 35 -22.16 -35.38 36.10
CA ALA A 35 -22.91 -34.41 36.93
C ALA A 35 -22.90 -34.43 38.48
N VAL A 36 -22.65 -33.25 39.08
CA VAL A 36 -23.30 -32.73 40.31
C VAL A 36 -23.45 -31.19 40.21
N ALA A 37 -24.52 -30.63 40.80
CA ALA A 37 -25.03 -29.26 40.61
C ALA A 37 -25.00 -28.36 41.87
N LYS A 38 -24.88 -27.03 41.63
CA LYS A 38 -25.45 -25.85 42.36
C LYS A 38 -24.95 -25.51 43.79
N PRO A 39 -25.09 -24.24 44.31
CA PRO A 39 -26.14 -23.26 44.02
C PRO A 39 -25.76 -21.77 43.81
N ARG A 40 -26.81 -20.99 43.58
CA ARG A 40 -26.97 -19.61 43.11
C ARG A 40 -27.16 -18.65 44.30
N LYS A 41 -26.66 -17.41 44.24
CA LYS A 41 -27.15 -16.25 45.03
C LYS A 41 -27.13 -14.96 44.19
N ALA A 42 -28.18 -14.16 44.34
CA ALA A 42 -28.38 -12.78 43.87
C ALA A 42 -29.17 -12.04 44.96
N PRO A 43 -29.47 -10.73 44.89
CA PRO A 43 -28.71 -9.56 44.42
C PRO A 43 -28.56 -8.50 45.54
N THR A 44 -27.83 -7.41 45.33
CA THR A 44 -27.92 -6.21 46.18
C THR A 44 -27.92 -4.94 45.33
N LYS A 45 -28.99 -4.14 45.48
CA LYS A 45 -29.12 -2.79 44.94
C LYS A 45 -28.34 -1.81 45.82
N SER A 46 -27.66 -0.84 45.23
CA SER A 46 -27.57 0.49 45.81
C SER A 46 -27.62 1.55 44.70
N ASN A 47 -28.52 2.51 44.88
CA ASN A 47 -28.67 3.72 44.07
C ASN A 47 -27.67 4.76 44.58
N LYS A 48 -26.99 5.48 43.69
CA LYS A 48 -26.75 6.93 43.85
C LYS A 48 -26.37 7.59 42.53
N SER A 49 -27.01 8.72 42.31
CA SER A 49 -26.88 9.73 41.27
C SER A 49 -25.47 10.30 41.14
N ASP A 50 -25.03 10.64 39.92
CA ASP A 50 -24.69 12.03 39.56
C ASP A 50 -24.26 12.22 38.08
N LYS A 51 -24.33 13.49 37.66
CA LYS A 51 -24.34 14.10 36.31
C LYS A 51 -23.04 13.94 35.48
N LYS A 52 -23.23 13.85 34.13
CA LYS A 52 -22.41 14.25 32.92
C LYS A 52 -20.85 14.27 32.99
N PRO A 53 -20.08 14.02 31.89
CA PRO A 53 -20.40 14.36 30.49
C PRO A 53 -20.12 13.28 29.43
N THR A 54 -20.75 13.46 28.29
CA THR A 54 -20.49 12.79 27.01
C THR A 54 -19.02 12.94 26.59
N LYS A 55 -18.24 11.85 26.71
CA LYS A 55 -16.96 11.70 26.01
C LYS A 55 -17.21 11.02 24.67
N THR A 56 -17.12 11.79 23.60
CA THR A 56 -16.92 11.30 22.23
C THR A 56 -15.66 10.43 22.20
N LYS A 57 -15.83 9.14 21.92
CA LYS A 57 -14.71 8.23 21.63
C LYS A 57 -14.06 8.65 20.31
N PRO A 58 -12.72 8.77 20.22
CA PRO A 58 -12.07 8.97 18.94
C PRO A 58 -12.25 7.71 18.08
N LYS A 59 -12.72 7.89 16.85
CA LYS A 59 -12.96 6.85 15.86
C LYS A 59 -11.60 6.29 15.39
N SER A 60 -11.38 4.99 15.62
CA SER A 60 -10.25 4.25 15.07
C SER A 60 -10.47 3.97 13.58
N GLY A 61 -9.98 4.87 12.74
CA GLY A 61 -9.87 4.69 11.29
C GLY A 61 -8.44 5.01 10.87
N THR A 62 -7.48 4.17 11.21
CA THR A 62 -6.09 4.33 10.78
C THR A 62 -5.95 3.82 9.35
N SER A 63 -6.08 4.73 8.38
CA SER A 63 -5.49 4.54 7.06
C SER A 63 -3.98 4.72 7.21
N TYR A 64 -3.23 3.63 7.06
CA TYR A 64 -1.80 3.52 7.43
C TYR A 64 -0.84 4.22 6.47
N TRP A 65 -1.33 4.98 5.51
CA TRP A 65 -0.50 5.66 4.52
C TRP A 65 -1.00 7.07 4.27
N SER A 66 -0.38 8.04 4.92
CA SER A 66 -0.51 9.47 4.60
C SER A 66 0.83 10.14 4.87
N PRO A 67 1.55 10.63 3.85
CA PRO A 67 2.66 11.53 4.09
C PRO A 67 2.10 12.90 4.51
N GLU A 68 2.52 13.40 5.68
CA GLU A 68 2.20 14.76 6.11
C GLU A 68 2.88 15.78 5.19
N PRO A 69 2.18 16.83 4.73
CA PRO A 69 2.79 17.88 3.93
C PRO A 69 3.74 18.73 4.79
N ALA A 70 4.90 19.09 4.23
CA ALA A 70 5.84 20.01 4.84
C ALA A 70 5.26 21.44 4.84
N VAL A 71 5.28 22.09 6.01
CA VAL A 71 4.86 23.49 6.20
C VAL A 71 5.98 24.42 5.75
N THR A 72 5.66 25.41 4.94
CA THR A 72 6.60 26.41 4.41
C THR A 72 6.65 27.62 5.36
N GLU A 73 7.77 27.84 6.05
CA GLU A 73 8.05 29.10 6.75
C GLU A 73 8.98 29.99 5.91
N LYS A 74 8.69 31.29 5.90
CA LYS A 74 9.39 32.32 5.13
C LYS A 74 10.72 32.68 5.78
N GLN A 75 11.80 32.72 5.01
CA GLN A 75 13.11 33.21 5.43
C GLN A 75 13.25 34.73 5.22
N GLU A 76 13.76 35.41 6.24
CA GLU A 76 14.44 36.70 6.13
C GLU A 76 15.95 36.46 5.93
N THR A 77 16.56 37.30 5.11
CA THR A 77 17.93 37.22 4.61
C THR A 77 18.93 37.87 5.55
N ASP A 78 20.07 37.24 5.80
CA ASP A 78 21.32 38.00 5.96
C ASP A 78 22.56 37.23 5.49
N ASN A 79 23.49 37.98 4.89
CA ASN A 79 24.63 37.53 4.09
C ASN A 79 25.93 37.47 4.91
N GLN A 80 26.76 36.42 4.76
CA GLN A 80 28.19 36.51 4.35
C GLN A 80 28.95 35.15 4.45
N PRO A 81 30.10 35.00 3.73
CA PRO A 81 30.52 33.72 3.15
C PRO A 81 31.80 33.11 3.77
N SER A 82 31.99 31.79 3.64
CA SER A 82 33.33 31.21 3.42
C SER A 82 33.28 29.79 2.84
N ALA A 83 34.28 29.49 2.02
CA ALA A 83 34.40 28.37 1.09
C ALA A 83 34.64 26.99 1.73
N THR A 84 34.16 25.91 1.07
CA THR A 84 34.99 24.79 0.56
C THR A 84 34.14 23.75 -0.21
N ASN A 85 34.60 23.41 -1.42
CA ASN A 85 34.24 22.30 -2.33
C ASN A 85 32.76 21.97 -2.64
N PRO A 86 32.25 22.28 -3.85
CA PRO A 86 30.97 21.74 -4.29
C PRO A 86 31.17 20.32 -4.83
N THR A 87 30.72 19.33 -4.07
CA THR A 87 30.12 18.13 -4.67
C THR A 87 29.07 18.64 -5.65
N ILE A 88 29.21 18.33 -6.94
CA ILE A 88 28.30 18.79 -7.99
C ILE A 88 26.88 18.34 -7.63
N PHE A 89 26.15 19.23 -6.98
CA PHE A 89 24.74 19.08 -6.68
C PHE A 89 24.04 19.22 -8.02
N ARG A 90 23.58 18.10 -8.58
CA ARG A 90 22.70 18.16 -9.74
C ARG A 90 21.35 18.64 -9.22
N PRO A 91 20.84 19.82 -9.63
CA PRO A 91 19.50 20.24 -9.23
C PRO A 91 18.54 19.13 -9.62
N GLN A 92 17.74 18.63 -8.67
CA GLN A 92 16.67 17.69 -8.97
C GLN A 92 15.62 18.46 -9.77
N THR A 93 15.76 18.49 -11.10
CA THR A 93 14.69 18.95 -11.97
C THR A 93 13.52 17.98 -11.79
N PRO A 94 12.34 18.46 -11.35
CA PRO A 94 11.17 17.60 -11.25
C PRO A 94 10.96 16.89 -12.59
N PRO A 95 10.55 15.60 -12.60
CA PRO A 95 10.38 14.86 -13.83
C PRO A 95 9.48 15.66 -14.78
N PRO A 96 9.83 15.73 -16.07
CA PRO A 96 9.09 16.48 -17.06
C PRO A 96 7.58 16.16 -17.00
N LEU A 97 6.75 17.20 -17.11
CA LEU A 97 5.28 17.09 -17.06
C LEU A 97 4.68 16.36 -18.28
N ASP A 98 5.47 16.20 -19.33
CA ASP A 98 5.16 15.48 -20.55
C ASP A 98 5.52 13.99 -20.48
N ARG A 99 6.16 13.52 -19.40
CA ARG A 99 6.57 12.12 -19.26
C ARG A 99 5.35 11.20 -19.39
N PRO A 100 5.38 10.22 -20.30
CA PRO A 100 4.38 9.17 -20.42
C PRO A 100 4.04 8.46 -19.12
N VAL A 101 2.76 8.13 -18.93
CA VAL A 101 2.26 7.29 -17.84
C VAL A 101 1.80 5.92 -18.37
N ASP A 102 2.19 4.87 -17.68
CA ASP A 102 1.69 3.50 -17.88
C ASP A 102 0.77 3.08 -16.72
N PRO A 103 -0.39 2.47 -16.97
CA PRO A 103 -1.22 1.91 -15.92
C PRO A 103 -0.55 0.81 -15.09
N HIS A 104 0.27 -0.02 -15.72
CA HIS A 104 0.81 -1.28 -15.19
C HIS A 104 2.32 -1.23 -14.94
N ARG A 105 2.97 -0.06 -15.12
CA ARG A 105 4.39 0.17 -14.80
C ARG A 105 4.55 1.29 -13.79
N THR A 106 5.74 1.39 -13.22
CA THR A 106 6.00 2.47 -12.26
C THR A 106 5.97 3.83 -12.94
N ASN A 107 5.23 4.75 -12.33
CA ASN A 107 5.23 6.16 -12.69
C ASN A 107 6.05 7.01 -11.71
N ALA A 108 6.73 6.40 -10.74
CA ALA A 108 7.71 7.08 -9.90
C ALA A 108 9.11 7.04 -10.54
N THR A 109 9.96 7.96 -10.11
CA THR A 109 11.41 7.82 -10.26
C THR A 109 11.93 6.93 -9.14
N LEU A 110 12.62 5.83 -9.48
CA LEU A 110 13.13 4.90 -8.48
C LEU A 110 14.61 5.15 -8.18
N ILE A 111 14.99 5.17 -6.92
CA ILE A 111 16.37 5.31 -6.47
C ILE A 111 16.98 3.92 -6.27
N THR A 112 18.19 3.72 -6.77
CA THR A 112 19.01 2.53 -6.49
C THR A 112 19.73 2.68 -5.15
N PRO A 113 20.16 1.58 -4.50
CA PRO A 113 20.91 1.67 -3.24
C PRO A 113 22.18 2.53 -3.28
N HIS A 114 22.71 2.80 -4.47
CA HIS A 114 23.94 3.58 -4.70
C HIS A 114 23.64 5.02 -5.15
N GLY A 115 22.38 5.48 -5.07
CA GLY A 115 21.98 6.85 -5.36
C GLY A 115 21.72 7.17 -6.84
N SER A 116 21.90 6.21 -7.76
CA SER A 116 21.47 6.39 -9.16
C SER A 116 19.95 6.27 -9.30
N THR A 117 19.35 7.01 -10.22
CA THR A 117 17.89 7.00 -10.47
C THR A 117 17.52 6.17 -11.69
N VAL A 118 16.31 5.61 -11.69
CA VAL A 118 15.75 4.77 -12.76
C VAL A 118 14.32 5.22 -13.02
N ASN A 119 14.04 5.58 -14.28
CA ASN A 119 12.70 5.88 -14.77
C ASN A 119 12.20 4.76 -15.67
N ALA A 120 10.91 4.43 -15.59
CA ALA A 120 10.30 3.46 -16.53
C ALA A 120 10.30 3.98 -17.97
N TYR A 121 10.07 5.29 -18.14
CA TYR A 121 10.13 5.99 -19.41
C TYR A 121 11.31 6.96 -19.40
N PRO A 122 12.34 6.78 -20.25
CA PRO A 122 13.40 7.77 -20.39
C PRO A 122 12.84 9.05 -21.05
N ALA A 123 13.40 10.22 -20.71
CA ALA A 123 12.90 11.54 -21.13
C ALA A 123 13.07 11.85 -22.63
N HIS A 124 13.60 10.92 -23.44
CA HIS A 124 13.97 11.14 -24.84
C HIS A 124 13.36 10.12 -25.81
N VAL A 125 12.19 9.55 -25.50
CA VAL A 125 11.50 8.62 -26.42
C VAL A 125 10.61 9.37 -27.42
N GLU A 126 10.68 10.70 -27.49
CA GLU A 126 9.76 11.54 -28.27
C GLU A 126 9.70 11.21 -29.78
N ASP A 127 10.69 10.51 -30.33
CA ASP A 127 10.72 10.15 -31.76
C ASP A 127 10.57 8.65 -32.07
N VAL A 128 10.32 7.80 -31.07
CA VAL A 128 10.28 6.36 -31.30
C VAL A 128 8.82 5.90 -31.43
N SER A 129 8.39 5.70 -32.68
CA SER A 129 7.10 5.10 -33.03
C SER A 129 6.78 3.90 -32.11
N PRO A 130 5.53 3.74 -31.61
CA PRO A 130 5.13 2.62 -30.75
C PRO A 130 5.54 1.23 -31.31
N SER A 131 5.62 1.14 -32.64
CA SER A 131 6.10 -0.01 -33.40
C SER A 131 7.55 -0.42 -33.09
N LYS A 132 8.40 0.51 -32.62
CA LYS A 132 9.82 0.33 -32.33
C LYS A 132 10.11 0.11 -30.84
N THR A 133 9.28 0.65 -29.93
CA THR A 133 9.45 0.45 -28.47
C THR A 133 8.67 -0.75 -27.94
N GLY A 134 7.65 -1.22 -28.65
CA GLY A 134 6.74 -2.27 -28.19
C GLY A 134 5.84 -1.83 -27.01
N LEU A 135 5.85 -0.54 -26.65
CA LEU A 135 5.04 0.03 -25.58
C LEU A 135 3.76 0.68 -26.15
N PRO A 136 2.58 0.50 -25.50
CA PRO A 136 1.36 1.14 -25.93
C PRO A 136 1.47 2.67 -25.88
N ARG A 137 0.67 3.39 -26.69
CA ARG A 137 0.62 4.85 -26.62
C ARG A 137 0.20 5.31 -25.21
N PRO A 138 0.87 6.30 -24.61
CA PRO A 138 0.56 6.72 -23.25
C PRO A 138 -0.84 7.35 -23.17
N MET A 139 -1.67 6.92 -22.21
CA MET A 139 -3.02 7.47 -22.01
C MET A 139 -2.99 8.90 -21.43
N ALA A 140 -1.97 9.20 -20.65
CA ALA A 140 -1.73 10.47 -20.00
C ALA A 140 -0.22 10.74 -19.85
N THR A 141 0.08 11.95 -19.41
CA THR A 141 1.41 12.35 -18.97
C THR A 141 1.39 12.61 -17.46
N THR A 142 2.53 12.70 -16.82
CA THR A 142 2.66 13.08 -15.39
C THR A 142 1.96 14.40 -15.05
N GLY A 143 1.91 15.36 -15.98
CA GLY A 143 1.20 16.63 -15.83
C GLY A 143 -0.33 16.55 -16.02
N THR A 144 -0.83 15.55 -16.77
CA THR A 144 -2.26 15.46 -17.16
C THR A 144 -3.00 14.28 -16.55
N LEU A 145 -2.30 13.39 -15.84
CA LEU A 145 -2.85 12.14 -15.31
C LEU A 145 -4.05 12.35 -14.40
N LEU A 146 -3.89 13.16 -13.35
CA LEU A 146 -4.92 13.30 -12.32
C LEU A 146 -6.23 13.86 -12.89
N GLU A 147 -6.13 14.89 -13.72
CA GLU A 147 -7.27 15.50 -14.40
C GLU A 147 -7.99 14.48 -15.29
N LYS A 148 -7.24 13.80 -16.18
CA LYS A 148 -7.81 12.77 -17.06
C LYS A 148 -8.46 11.62 -16.31
N ALA A 149 -7.83 11.16 -15.22
CA ALA A 149 -8.37 10.11 -14.37
C ALA A 149 -9.68 10.57 -13.69
N ALA A 150 -9.72 11.79 -13.16
CA ALA A 150 -10.93 12.36 -12.57
C ALA A 150 -12.07 12.50 -13.60
N SER A 151 -11.78 13.04 -14.79
CA SER A 151 -12.76 13.15 -15.88
C SER A 151 -13.29 11.78 -16.30
N HIS A 152 -12.42 10.77 -16.40
CA HIS A 152 -12.84 9.40 -16.72
C HIS A 152 -13.78 8.82 -15.64
N LEU A 153 -13.44 8.98 -14.36
CA LEU A 153 -14.28 8.51 -13.25
C LEU A 153 -15.67 9.17 -13.26
N ILE A 154 -15.73 10.50 -13.45
CA ILE A 154 -16.98 11.26 -13.49
C ILE A 154 -17.82 10.86 -14.71
N ALA A 155 -17.20 10.69 -15.87
CA ALA A 155 -17.90 10.26 -17.08
C ALA A 155 -18.48 8.84 -16.95
N THR A 156 -17.82 7.96 -16.21
CA THR A 156 -18.30 6.60 -15.94
C THR A 156 -19.45 6.59 -14.94
N ASP A 157 -19.36 7.38 -13.86
CA ASP A 157 -20.41 7.51 -12.86
C ASP A 157 -20.37 8.89 -12.17
N PRO A 158 -21.29 9.82 -12.53
CA PRO A 158 -21.25 11.20 -12.04
C PRO A 158 -21.31 11.34 -10.51
N ARG A 159 -21.81 10.33 -9.80
CA ARG A 159 -21.92 10.34 -8.33
C ARG A 159 -20.56 10.51 -7.67
N ILE A 160 -19.47 10.09 -8.31
CA ILE A 160 -18.12 10.21 -7.75
C ILE A 160 -17.59 11.66 -7.75
N ALA A 161 -18.21 12.59 -8.48
CA ALA A 161 -17.74 13.97 -8.62
C ALA A 161 -17.56 14.67 -7.26
N THR A 162 -18.57 14.59 -6.38
CA THR A 162 -18.51 15.17 -5.02
C THR A 162 -17.34 14.60 -4.20
N VAL A 163 -17.04 13.31 -4.36
CA VAL A 163 -15.92 12.65 -3.67
C VAL A 163 -14.59 13.21 -4.14
N ILE A 164 -14.45 13.42 -5.45
CA ILE A 164 -13.25 13.95 -6.07
C ILE A 164 -13.01 15.40 -5.66
N GLU A 165 -14.05 16.24 -5.73
CA GLU A 165 -13.98 17.67 -5.39
C GLU A 165 -13.57 17.88 -3.93
N GLN A 166 -14.12 17.09 -3.01
CA GLN A 166 -13.82 17.22 -1.58
C GLN A 166 -12.49 16.55 -1.18
N ASN A 167 -11.92 15.69 -2.04
CA ASN A 167 -10.72 14.92 -1.72
C ASN A 167 -9.70 14.98 -2.87
N PRO A 168 -8.96 16.09 -3.01
CA PRO A 168 -7.84 16.15 -3.95
C PRO A 168 -6.86 15.00 -3.71
N CYS A 169 -6.30 14.44 -4.79
CA CYS A 169 -5.38 13.31 -4.72
C CYS A 169 -3.91 13.75 -4.87
N PRO A 170 -3.21 14.17 -3.79
CA PRO A 170 -1.83 14.63 -3.89
C PRO A 170 -0.89 13.53 -4.41
N LEU A 171 -1.22 12.26 -4.16
CA LEU A 171 -0.43 11.10 -4.56
C LEU A 171 -0.16 11.04 -6.07
N PHE A 172 -1.16 11.40 -6.88
CA PHE A 172 -1.10 11.38 -8.34
C PHE A 172 -1.09 12.79 -8.96
N SER A 173 -0.91 13.81 -8.13
CA SER A 173 -0.58 15.16 -8.62
C SER A 173 0.80 15.17 -9.27
N PRO A 174 1.14 16.18 -10.09
CA PRO A 174 2.49 16.32 -10.64
C PRO A 174 3.59 16.27 -9.58
N ALA A 175 3.37 16.89 -8.42
CA ALA A 175 4.31 16.85 -7.30
C ALA A 175 4.42 15.45 -6.67
N GLY A 176 3.31 14.72 -6.54
CA GLY A 176 3.32 13.34 -6.03
C GLY A 176 3.99 12.35 -6.97
N LEU A 177 3.87 12.55 -8.29
CA LEU A 177 4.55 11.76 -9.32
C LEU A 177 6.02 12.16 -9.51
N ALA A 178 6.40 13.33 -8.99
CA ALA A 178 7.78 13.81 -8.94
C ALA A 178 8.59 13.24 -7.77
N GLU A 179 7.93 12.60 -6.81
CA GLU A 179 8.59 11.97 -5.67
C GLU A 179 9.55 10.86 -6.15
N GLU A 180 10.81 10.95 -5.71
CA GLU A 180 11.78 9.88 -5.87
C GLU A 180 11.61 8.83 -4.77
N ILE A 181 11.58 7.57 -5.18
CA ILE A 181 11.22 6.45 -4.30
C ILE A 181 12.41 5.50 -4.19
N ASP A 182 12.94 5.33 -2.99
CA ASP A 182 13.80 4.19 -2.66
C ASP A 182 12.92 2.96 -2.37
N PRO A 183 12.93 1.93 -3.24
CA PRO A 183 12.09 0.75 -3.06
C PRO A 183 12.43 -0.05 -1.80
N PHE A 184 13.71 -0.14 -1.44
CA PHE A 184 14.14 -0.92 -0.28
C PHE A 184 13.69 -0.24 1.02
N ASN A 185 13.89 1.07 1.11
CA ASN A 185 13.37 1.87 2.21
C ASN A 185 11.84 1.76 2.31
N SER A 186 11.12 1.91 1.20
CA SER A 186 9.66 1.84 1.17
C SER A 186 9.11 0.49 1.67
N LEU A 187 9.65 -0.62 1.16
CA LEU A 187 9.26 -1.97 1.58
C LEU A 187 9.64 -2.26 3.04
N THR A 188 10.84 -1.87 3.46
CA THR A 188 11.29 -2.03 4.86
C THR A 188 10.38 -1.24 5.81
N SER A 189 10.05 0.01 5.47
CA SER A 189 9.11 0.85 6.23
C SER A 189 7.73 0.21 6.36
N SER A 190 7.25 -0.39 5.27
CA SER A 190 5.99 -1.12 5.26
C SER A 190 6.01 -2.26 6.28
N ILE A 191 7.06 -3.09 6.30
CA ILE A 191 7.22 -4.18 7.28
C ILE A 191 7.28 -3.64 8.72
N ILE A 192 8.02 -2.55 8.95
CA ILE A 192 8.10 -1.89 10.26
C ILE A 192 6.69 -1.48 10.75
N GLY A 193 5.89 -0.86 9.88
CA GLY A 193 4.56 -0.33 10.20
C GLY A 193 3.46 -1.37 10.43
N GLN A 194 3.66 -2.64 10.04
CA GLN A 194 2.63 -3.67 10.18
C GLN A 194 2.17 -3.86 11.64
N GLN A 195 0.86 -3.85 11.88
CA GLN A 195 0.24 -4.18 13.19
C GLN A 195 0.70 -3.29 14.38
N VAL A 196 1.21 -2.08 14.13
CA VAL A 196 1.60 -1.12 15.17
C VAL A 196 1.02 0.26 14.84
N SER A 197 0.90 1.16 15.82
CA SER A 197 0.46 2.53 15.54
C SER A 197 1.49 3.31 14.70
N GLY A 198 1.08 4.40 14.04
CA GLY A 198 2.01 5.26 13.29
C GLY A 198 3.12 5.84 14.18
N ALA A 199 2.80 6.24 15.41
CA ALA A 199 3.80 6.71 16.38
C ALA A 199 4.80 5.62 16.77
N ALA A 200 4.34 4.38 16.96
CA ALA A 200 5.22 3.24 17.23
C ALA A 200 6.09 2.90 16.02
N ALA A 201 5.53 2.90 14.80
CA ALA A 201 6.26 2.69 13.56
C ALA A 201 7.38 3.74 13.39
N LYS A 202 7.06 5.01 13.63
CA LYS A 202 8.04 6.12 13.60
C LYS A 202 9.15 5.91 14.63
N SER A 203 8.81 5.54 15.87
CA SER A 203 9.81 5.26 16.91
C SER A 203 10.74 4.10 16.53
N ILE A 204 10.18 2.98 16.03
CA ILE A 204 10.96 1.81 15.60
C ILE A 204 11.86 2.18 14.41
N ARG A 205 11.33 2.92 13.42
CA ARG A 205 12.11 3.39 12.27
C ARG A 205 13.30 4.23 12.72
N ASN A 206 13.09 5.21 13.61
CA ASN A 206 14.17 6.06 14.08
C ASN A 206 15.26 5.25 14.78
N LYS A 207 14.89 4.31 15.66
CA LYS A 207 15.86 3.42 16.31
C LYS A 207 16.58 2.51 15.32
N PHE A 208 15.87 1.99 14.31
CA PHE A 208 16.45 1.17 13.25
C PHE A 208 17.52 1.95 12.47
N LEU A 209 17.23 3.21 12.11
CA LEU A 209 18.17 4.10 11.44
C LEU A 209 19.40 4.41 12.31
N THR A 210 19.21 4.58 13.63
CA THR A 210 20.31 4.76 14.59
C THR A 210 21.28 3.57 14.63
N LEU A 211 20.83 2.34 14.34
CA LEU A 211 21.73 1.17 14.28
C LEU A 211 22.80 1.27 13.18
N PHE A 212 22.62 2.15 12.21
CA PHE A 212 23.50 2.31 11.06
C PHE A 212 24.17 3.69 11.01
N ASP A 213 24.14 4.44 12.11
CA ASP A 213 24.66 5.82 12.19
C ASP A 213 24.01 6.79 11.17
N LEU A 214 22.72 6.55 10.86
CA LEU A 214 21.93 7.34 9.92
C LEU A 214 20.72 8.00 10.59
N PRO A 215 20.88 8.82 11.65
CA PRO A 215 19.72 9.46 12.29
C PRO A 215 18.91 10.25 11.26
N ASP A 216 17.57 10.23 11.39
CA ASP A 216 16.64 10.94 10.52
C ASP A 216 16.80 12.45 10.73
N THR A 217 17.74 13.06 10.01
CA THR A 217 18.03 14.50 10.06
C THR A 217 17.47 15.17 8.81
N VAL A 218 16.75 16.28 9.00
CA VAL A 218 16.40 17.19 7.91
C VAL A 218 17.71 17.83 7.42
N ALA A 219 18.01 17.73 6.13
CA ALA A 219 19.17 18.40 5.58
C ALA A 219 18.97 19.94 5.64
N PRO A 220 20.04 20.74 5.72
CA PRO A 220 19.94 22.21 5.86
C PRO A 220 19.15 22.91 4.74
N ASP A 221 18.97 22.25 3.60
CA ASP A 221 18.22 22.71 2.43
C ASP A 221 16.70 22.43 2.53
N GLY A 222 16.21 21.89 3.64
CA GLY A 222 14.81 21.54 3.84
C GLY A 222 14.38 20.26 3.12
N HIS A 223 15.28 19.59 2.40
CA HIS A 223 15.00 18.31 1.76
C HIS A 223 15.29 17.14 2.71
N ARG A 224 14.34 16.21 2.82
CA ARG A 224 14.55 14.95 3.53
C ARG A 224 15.30 13.98 2.63
N HIS A 225 16.62 14.12 2.57
CA HIS A 225 17.45 12.97 2.20
C HIS A 225 17.58 12.08 3.43
N ALA A 226 16.50 11.37 3.80
CA ALA A 226 16.60 10.35 4.83
C ALA A 226 17.54 9.28 4.29
N LYS A 227 18.83 9.37 4.65
CA LYS A 227 19.80 8.32 4.38
C LYS A 227 19.21 7.05 5.00
N PHE A 228 18.87 6.09 4.16
CA PHE A 228 18.44 4.77 4.59
C PHE A 228 19.66 3.83 4.50
N PRO A 229 19.82 2.86 5.41
CA PRO A 229 20.91 1.91 5.27
C PRO A 229 20.78 1.15 3.95
N THR A 230 21.92 0.90 3.32
CA THR A 230 21.97 0.09 2.11
C THR A 230 21.54 -1.35 2.41
N PRO A 231 21.01 -2.08 1.42
CA PRO A 231 20.69 -3.50 1.58
C PRO A 231 21.87 -4.32 2.12
N ASP A 232 23.10 -4.07 1.67
CA ASP A 232 24.30 -4.74 2.15
C ASP A 232 24.57 -4.51 3.64
N GLN A 233 24.35 -3.30 4.14
CA GLN A 233 24.50 -3.00 5.57
C GLN A 233 23.46 -3.75 6.40
N VAL A 234 22.20 -3.76 5.97
CA VAL A 234 21.11 -4.43 6.70
C VAL A 234 21.28 -5.95 6.65
N ALA A 235 21.69 -6.52 5.51
CA ALA A 235 21.90 -7.96 5.35
C ALA A 235 23.00 -8.49 6.30
N LYS A 236 24.05 -7.69 6.55
CA LYS A 236 25.16 -8.05 7.44
C LYS A 236 24.84 -7.86 8.94
N CYS A 237 23.75 -7.17 9.27
CA CYS A 237 23.34 -6.94 10.64
C CYS A 237 22.64 -8.18 11.20
N ASP A 238 23.05 -8.65 12.39
CA ASP A 238 22.44 -9.85 12.97
C ASP A 238 21.01 -9.56 13.51
N ILE A 239 20.19 -10.62 13.55
CA ILE A 239 18.81 -10.50 14.02
C ILE A 239 18.70 -9.95 15.45
N PRO A 240 19.54 -10.37 16.42
CA PRO A 240 19.53 -9.78 17.77
C PRO A 240 19.71 -8.26 17.76
N THR A 241 20.67 -7.73 16.98
CA THR A 241 20.91 -6.28 16.87
C THR A 241 19.72 -5.58 16.24
N LEU A 242 19.17 -6.08 15.12
CA LEU A 242 17.98 -5.50 14.50
C LEU A 242 16.80 -5.41 15.47
N ARG A 243 16.63 -6.40 16.34
CA ARG A 243 15.56 -6.40 17.35
C ARG A 243 15.71 -5.32 18.41
N THR A 244 16.92 -4.83 18.69
CA THR A 244 17.14 -3.73 19.64
C THR A 244 16.44 -2.44 19.22
N ALA A 245 16.13 -2.28 17.92
CA ALA A 245 15.31 -1.18 17.41
C ALA A 245 13.81 -1.26 17.77
N GLY A 246 13.36 -2.35 18.40
CA GLY A 246 11.94 -2.60 18.71
C GLY A 246 11.22 -3.44 17.66
N LEU A 247 11.96 -4.09 16.75
CA LEU A 247 11.40 -5.08 15.82
C LEU A 247 11.05 -6.38 16.54
N SER A 248 9.97 -7.03 16.12
CA SER A 248 9.74 -8.42 16.49
C SER A 248 10.74 -9.33 15.77
N GLN A 249 10.95 -10.54 16.29
CA GLN A 249 11.80 -11.57 15.64
C GLN A 249 11.46 -11.73 14.16
N ARG A 250 10.16 -11.92 13.85
CA ARG A 250 9.68 -12.09 12.48
C ARG A 250 9.98 -10.88 11.60
N LYS A 251 9.73 -9.66 12.10
CA LYS A 251 10.01 -8.44 11.31
C LYS A 251 11.51 -8.28 11.03
N ALA A 252 12.37 -8.58 12.01
CA ALA A 252 13.81 -8.55 11.80
C ALA A 252 14.24 -9.56 10.73
N GLU A 253 13.75 -10.80 10.79
CA GLU A 253 14.01 -11.83 9.75
C GLU A 253 13.52 -11.40 8.37
N TYR A 254 12.33 -10.81 8.28
CA TYR A 254 11.76 -10.35 7.01
C TYR A 254 12.57 -9.22 6.40
N ILE A 255 12.99 -8.25 7.23
CA ILE A 255 13.79 -7.10 6.78
C ILE A 255 15.18 -7.55 6.35
N GLN A 256 15.83 -8.45 7.12
CA GLN A 256 17.13 -9.01 6.74
C GLN A 256 17.03 -9.80 5.42
N GLY A 257 16.05 -10.69 5.29
CA GLY A 257 15.85 -11.46 4.05
C GLY A 257 15.47 -10.59 2.84
N LEU A 258 14.71 -9.50 3.06
CA LEU A 258 14.47 -8.49 2.01
C LEU A 258 15.78 -7.81 1.61
N ALA A 259 16.63 -7.45 2.57
CA ALA A 259 17.92 -6.82 2.32
C ALA A 259 18.86 -7.74 1.53
N GLU A 260 18.92 -9.03 1.86
CA GLU A 260 19.68 -10.03 1.12
C GLU A 260 19.26 -10.12 -0.36
N LYS A 261 17.95 -10.10 -0.64
CA LYS A 261 17.42 -10.12 -2.01
C LYS A 261 17.75 -8.86 -2.81
N PHE A 262 17.81 -7.71 -2.15
CA PHE A 262 18.24 -6.46 -2.78
C PHE A 262 19.76 -6.42 -2.98
N ALA A 263 20.54 -6.90 -2.02
CA ALA A 263 22.00 -6.96 -2.09
C ALA A 263 22.48 -7.94 -3.18
N SER A 264 21.78 -9.07 -3.36
CA SER A 264 22.07 -10.05 -4.43
C SER A 264 21.65 -9.59 -5.82
N GLY A 265 20.84 -8.52 -5.92
CA GLY A 265 20.27 -8.03 -7.18
C GLY A 265 19.04 -8.80 -7.67
N GLU A 266 18.53 -9.78 -6.89
CA GLU A 266 17.26 -10.46 -7.20
C GLU A 266 16.09 -9.46 -7.24
N LEU A 267 16.11 -8.50 -6.31
CA LEU A 267 15.22 -7.34 -6.27
C LEU A 267 16.03 -6.05 -6.47
N GLY A 268 15.43 -5.05 -7.11
CA GLY A 268 16.07 -3.75 -7.29
C GLY A 268 15.26 -2.79 -8.16
N ALA A 269 15.64 -1.51 -8.14
CA ALA A 269 14.93 -0.45 -8.85
C ALA A 269 14.78 -0.73 -10.36
N ARG A 270 15.83 -1.23 -11.03
CA ARG A 270 15.77 -1.57 -12.46
C ARG A 270 14.79 -2.71 -12.76
N MET A 271 14.74 -3.72 -11.90
CA MET A 271 13.79 -4.81 -12.04
C MET A 271 12.36 -4.29 -11.84
N LEU A 272 12.12 -3.57 -10.75
CA LEU A 272 10.79 -3.01 -10.42
C LEU A 272 10.27 -2.03 -11.48
N ALA A 273 11.15 -1.25 -12.10
CA ALA A 273 10.79 -0.34 -13.18
C ALA A 273 10.32 -1.06 -14.45
N ARG A 274 10.81 -2.29 -14.68
CA ARG A 274 10.52 -3.10 -15.87
C ARG A 274 9.47 -4.17 -15.64
N ALA A 275 9.20 -4.54 -14.39
CA ALA A 275 8.29 -5.61 -14.03
C ALA A 275 6.86 -5.36 -14.55
N THR A 276 6.22 -6.39 -15.10
CA THR A 276 4.75 -6.39 -15.27
C THR A 276 4.03 -6.44 -13.92
N ASP A 277 2.70 -6.44 -13.90
CA ASP A 277 1.96 -6.70 -12.66
C ASP A 277 2.22 -8.12 -12.14
N GLU A 278 2.22 -9.13 -13.01
CA GLU A 278 2.47 -10.52 -12.65
C GLU A 278 3.86 -10.70 -12.04
N GLU A 279 4.90 -10.19 -12.71
CA GLU A 279 6.28 -10.30 -12.24
C GLU A 279 6.49 -9.57 -10.90
N LEU A 280 5.86 -8.40 -10.74
CA LEU A 280 5.92 -7.64 -9.49
C LEU A 280 5.32 -8.45 -8.33
N PHE A 281 4.13 -9.01 -8.54
CA PHE A 281 3.44 -9.79 -7.51
C PHE A 281 4.17 -11.07 -7.18
N GLU A 282 4.62 -11.82 -8.19
CA GLU A 282 5.37 -13.06 -8.01
C GLU A 282 6.62 -12.81 -7.14
N LYS A 283 7.45 -11.84 -7.53
CA LYS A 283 8.72 -11.55 -6.85
C LYS A 283 8.54 -10.99 -5.45
N LEU A 284 7.58 -10.07 -5.25
CA LEU A 284 7.40 -9.45 -3.94
C LEU A 284 6.64 -10.34 -2.95
N ILE A 285 5.66 -11.14 -3.39
CA ILE A 285 4.96 -12.10 -2.50
C ILE A 285 5.89 -13.24 -2.06
N ALA A 286 6.89 -13.60 -2.87
CA ALA A 286 7.92 -14.56 -2.47
C ALA A 286 8.77 -14.08 -1.28
N VAL A 287 8.78 -12.77 -0.98
CA VAL A 287 9.45 -12.24 0.21
C VAL A 287 8.59 -12.51 1.44
N ARG A 288 9.13 -13.27 2.40
CA ARG A 288 8.48 -13.49 3.70
C ARG A 288 8.13 -12.14 4.36
N GLY A 289 6.87 -12.01 4.78
CA GLY A 289 6.35 -10.79 5.40
C GLY A 289 5.64 -9.83 4.43
N LEU A 290 5.70 -10.07 3.12
CA LEU A 290 4.93 -9.33 2.13
C LEU A 290 3.80 -10.20 1.59
N GLY A 291 2.56 -9.84 1.94
CA GLY A 291 1.36 -10.46 1.37
C GLY A 291 0.82 -9.67 0.18
N LYS A 292 -0.17 -10.24 -0.52
CA LYS A 292 -0.87 -9.61 -1.65
C LYS A 292 -1.24 -8.13 -1.37
N TRP A 293 -1.88 -7.88 -0.23
CA TRP A 293 -2.28 -6.51 0.16
C TRP A 293 -1.07 -5.56 0.28
N SER A 294 0.04 -6.00 0.89
CA SER A 294 1.24 -5.16 1.01
C SER A 294 1.84 -4.82 -0.35
N VAL A 295 1.81 -5.76 -1.29
CA VAL A 295 2.29 -5.54 -2.65
C VAL A 295 1.37 -4.58 -3.42
N GLU A 296 0.06 -4.70 -3.26
CA GLU A 296 -0.92 -3.73 -3.82
C GLU A 296 -0.67 -2.31 -3.28
N MET A 297 -0.46 -2.16 -1.98
CA MET A 297 -0.14 -0.86 -1.37
C MET A 297 1.19 -0.32 -1.90
N PHE A 298 2.21 -1.16 -2.02
CA PHE A 298 3.49 -0.76 -2.60
C PHE A 298 3.36 -0.35 -4.07
N ALA A 299 2.62 -1.11 -4.88
CA ALA A 299 2.38 -0.81 -6.28
C ALA A 299 1.71 0.56 -6.48
N MET A 300 0.68 0.86 -5.68
CA MET A 300 -0.03 2.13 -5.79
C MET A 300 0.77 3.30 -5.21
N PHE A 301 1.27 3.18 -3.99
CA PHE A 301 1.80 4.33 -3.26
C PHE A 301 3.26 4.63 -3.55
N ALA A 302 4.07 3.58 -3.73
CA ALA A 302 5.49 3.71 -4.02
C ALA A 302 5.72 3.71 -5.53
N LEU A 303 5.21 2.71 -6.26
CA LEU A 303 5.42 2.65 -7.70
C LEU A 303 4.50 3.59 -8.49
N LYS A 304 3.47 4.17 -7.87
CA LYS A 304 2.48 5.05 -8.53
C LYS A 304 1.79 4.35 -9.72
N ARG A 305 1.53 3.04 -9.62
CA ARG A 305 0.68 2.32 -10.59
C ARG A 305 -0.77 2.77 -10.41
N ILE A 306 -1.44 3.04 -11.52
CA ILE A 306 -2.77 3.68 -11.51
C ILE A 306 -3.92 2.70 -11.74
N ASP A 307 -3.63 1.43 -12.03
CA ASP A 307 -4.64 0.36 -12.18
C ASP A 307 -4.49 -0.73 -11.12
N VAL A 308 -4.51 -0.32 -9.85
CA VAL A 308 -4.42 -1.21 -8.69
C VAL A 308 -5.74 -1.23 -7.94
N PHE A 309 -6.28 -2.43 -7.70
CA PHE A 309 -7.54 -2.59 -6.97
C PHE A 309 -7.48 -3.74 -5.94
N SER A 310 -7.50 -3.39 -4.65
CA SER A 310 -7.37 -4.33 -3.52
C SER A 310 -8.73 -4.75 -2.99
N THR A 311 -9.20 -5.93 -3.40
CA THR A 311 -10.45 -6.53 -2.88
C THR A 311 -10.32 -6.95 -1.41
N GLY A 312 -9.09 -7.23 -0.96
CA GLY A 312 -8.79 -7.61 0.42
C GLY A 312 -8.78 -6.46 1.42
N ASP A 313 -8.72 -5.22 0.95
CA ASP A 313 -8.69 -4.04 1.82
C ASP A 313 -10.07 -3.73 2.40
N LEU A 314 -10.19 -3.73 3.73
CA LEU A 314 -11.47 -3.49 4.41
C LEU A 314 -11.99 -2.05 4.21
N GLY A 315 -11.09 -1.08 4.03
CA GLY A 315 -11.45 0.30 3.72
C GLY A 315 -12.08 0.39 2.33
N VAL A 316 -11.45 -0.22 1.33
CA VAL A 316 -11.96 -0.28 -0.06
C VAL A 316 -13.26 -1.07 -0.13
N GLN A 317 -13.36 -2.23 0.53
CA GLN A 317 -14.61 -3.02 0.60
C GLN A 317 -15.78 -2.17 1.11
N ARG A 318 -15.54 -1.43 2.18
CA ARG A 318 -16.53 -0.56 2.82
C ARG A 318 -16.89 0.63 1.95
N GLY A 319 -15.89 1.26 1.31
CA GLY A 319 -16.09 2.34 0.35
C GLY A 319 -16.94 1.91 -0.84
N CYS A 320 -16.64 0.76 -1.44
CA CYS A 320 -17.43 0.19 -2.53
C CYS A 320 -18.87 -0.11 -2.09
N ALA A 321 -19.06 -0.70 -0.91
CA ALA A 321 -20.39 -0.98 -0.37
C ALA A 321 -21.20 0.31 -0.16
N ALA A 322 -20.59 1.35 0.40
CA ALA A 322 -21.22 2.65 0.57
C ALA A 322 -21.53 3.33 -0.78
N PHE A 323 -20.60 3.27 -1.74
CA PHE A 323 -20.78 3.86 -3.08
C PHE A 323 -21.97 3.26 -3.85
N VAL A 324 -22.25 1.97 -3.66
CA VAL A 324 -23.44 1.32 -4.24
C VAL A 324 -24.69 1.41 -3.34
N GLY A 325 -24.67 2.26 -2.31
CA GLY A 325 -25.83 2.57 -1.45
C GLY A 325 -26.12 1.53 -0.36
N ARG A 326 -25.18 0.63 -0.04
CA ARG A 326 -25.39 -0.32 1.08
C ARG A 326 -25.20 0.37 2.42
N ASP A 327 -26.07 0.04 3.38
CA ASP A 327 -25.92 0.48 4.77
C ASP A 327 -24.76 -0.26 5.45
N VAL A 328 -23.57 0.35 5.42
CA VAL A 328 -22.33 -0.19 5.99
C VAL A 328 -22.41 -0.43 7.50
N SER A 329 -23.29 0.28 8.22
CA SER A 329 -23.47 0.12 9.66
C SER A 329 -24.11 -1.23 10.00
N LYS A 330 -25.06 -1.68 9.16
CA LYS A 330 -25.73 -2.99 9.28
C LYS A 330 -24.85 -4.16 8.82
N LEU A 331 -23.85 -3.89 7.99
CA LEU A 331 -22.91 -4.90 7.48
C LEU A 331 -21.77 -5.21 8.46
N LYS A 332 -21.49 -4.32 9.42
CA LYS A 332 -20.39 -4.48 10.40
C LYS A 332 -20.49 -5.73 11.29
N GLY A 333 -21.66 -6.35 11.40
CA GLY A 333 -21.92 -7.48 12.31
C GLY A 333 -22.29 -8.82 11.68
N LYS A 334 -22.40 -8.92 10.34
CA LYS A 334 -22.98 -10.10 9.67
C LYS A 334 -21.99 -11.09 9.03
N GLY A 335 -20.68 -10.82 9.03
CA GLY A 335 -19.70 -11.65 8.32
C GLY A 335 -18.49 -12.03 9.16
N GLY A 336 -18.27 -13.34 9.38
CA GLY A 336 -17.07 -13.92 9.99
C GLY A 336 -15.99 -14.32 8.96
N GLY A 337 -15.81 -13.54 7.89
CA GLY A 337 -14.91 -13.89 6.78
C GLY A 337 -14.14 -12.70 6.19
N LYS A 338 -13.27 -12.98 5.21
CA LYS A 338 -12.38 -12.01 4.52
C LYS A 338 -13.13 -10.85 3.85
N PHE A 339 -14.38 -11.08 3.44
CA PHE A 339 -15.22 -10.11 2.74
C PHE A 339 -16.40 -9.70 3.61
N LYS A 340 -16.28 -8.53 4.24
CA LYS A 340 -17.22 -8.08 5.29
C LYS A 340 -18.32 -7.17 4.75
N TYR A 341 -18.01 -6.36 3.75
CA TYR A 341 -18.93 -5.32 3.25
C TYR A 341 -19.44 -5.60 1.84
N MET A 342 -18.62 -6.21 1.00
CA MET A 342 -18.95 -6.51 -0.39
C MET A 342 -18.16 -7.74 -0.82
N THR A 343 -18.74 -8.59 -1.68
CA THR A 343 -18.06 -9.79 -2.17
C THR A 343 -16.95 -9.41 -3.15
N GLU A 344 -15.92 -10.26 -3.28
CA GLU A 344 -14.85 -10.04 -4.26
C GLU A 344 -15.40 -9.85 -5.68
N LYS A 345 -16.34 -10.71 -6.08
CA LYS A 345 -16.98 -10.65 -7.40
C LYS A 345 -17.66 -9.31 -7.64
N ASP A 346 -18.52 -8.87 -6.73
CA ASP A 346 -19.26 -7.62 -6.89
C ASP A 346 -18.29 -6.42 -6.95
N MET A 347 -17.22 -6.43 -6.13
CA MET A 347 -16.22 -5.37 -6.15
C MET A 347 -15.46 -5.32 -7.47
N LEU A 348 -15.08 -6.46 -8.03
CA LEU A 348 -14.39 -6.53 -9.31
C LEU A 348 -15.31 -6.08 -10.45
N GLU A 349 -16.58 -6.49 -10.45
CA GLU A 349 -17.57 -6.04 -11.45
C GLU A 349 -17.82 -4.53 -11.37
N LEU A 350 -17.80 -3.95 -10.17
CA LEU A 350 -17.88 -2.51 -9.97
C LEU A 350 -16.63 -1.81 -10.49
N ALA A 351 -15.46 -2.21 -10.02
CA ALA A 351 -14.18 -1.57 -10.35
C ALA A 351 -13.86 -1.66 -11.86
N ALA A 352 -14.23 -2.75 -12.53
CA ALA A 352 -14.00 -2.94 -13.96
C ALA A 352 -14.63 -1.84 -14.84
N LYS A 353 -15.72 -1.20 -14.38
CA LYS A 353 -16.34 -0.08 -15.11
C LYS A 353 -15.44 1.15 -15.18
N PHE A 354 -14.60 1.31 -14.17
CA PHE A 354 -13.70 2.45 -14.03
C PHE A 354 -12.28 2.11 -14.49
N ALA A 355 -11.97 0.89 -14.93
CA ALA A 355 -10.60 0.52 -15.25
C ALA A 355 -10.14 1.12 -16.60
N PRO A 356 -8.87 1.54 -16.73
CA PRO A 356 -7.88 1.73 -15.66
C PRO A 356 -8.12 3.05 -14.91
N SER A 357 -8.09 3.05 -13.57
CA SER A 357 -8.28 4.30 -12.82
C SER A 357 -7.88 4.30 -11.34
N LEU A 358 -7.88 5.51 -10.80
CA LEU A 358 -7.73 5.83 -9.38
C LEU A 358 -8.98 5.52 -8.53
N PHE A 359 -9.93 4.71 -9.03
CA PHE A 359 -11.18 4.40 -8.33
C PHE A 359 -10.95 3.89 -6.90
N MET A 360 -9.99 2.98 -6.70
CA MET A 360 -9.64 2.46 -5.37
C MET A 360 -9.28 3.59 -4.39
N TRP A 361 -8.54 4.60 -4.85
CA TRP A 361 -8.10 5.69 -3.99
C TRP A 361 -9.29 6.47 -3.41
N TYR A 362 -10.26 6.79 -4.27
CA TYR A 362 -11.47 7.50 -3.87
C TYR A 362 -12.41 6.64 -3.01
N MET A 363 -12.38 5.30 -3.15
CA MET A 363 -13.15 4.43 -2.25
C MET A 363 -12.71 4.55 -0.79
N TRP A 364 -11.44 4.87 -0.51
CA TRP A 364 -11.04 5.21 0.87
C TRP A 364 -11.63 6.52 1.37
N ARG A 365 -11.99 7.44 0.47
CA ARG A 365 -12.51 8.78 0.78
C ARG A 365 -14.04 8.86 0.82
N ILE A 366 -14.74 7.80 0.43
CA ILE A 366 -16.21 7.74 0.48
C ILE A 366 -16.76 7.98 1.89
N GLU A 367 -16.00 7.68 2.95
CA GLU A 367 -16.46 7.97 4.31
C GLU A 367 -16.35 9.44 4.72
N ASP A 368 -15.60 10.23 3.95
CA ASP A 368 -15.35 11.66 4.22
C ASP A 368 -16.44 12.56 3.61
N VAL A 369 -17.31 11.98 2.77
CA VAL A 369 -18.47 12.64 2.13
C VAL A 369 -19.79 12.16 2.74
N ASP A 370 -20.82 13.01 2.67
CA ASP A 370 -22.19 12.59 2.95
C ASP A 370 -22.67 11.64 1.84
N VAL A 371 -22.71 10.35 2.15
CA VAL A 371 -23.15 9.29 1.23
C VAL A 371 -24.61 9.44 0.79
N ALA A 372 -25.43 10.22 1.49
CA ALA A 372 -26.80 10.53 1.02
C ALA A 372 -26.79 11.33 -0.30
N VAL A 373 -25.74 12.12 -0.54
CA VAL A 373 -25.54 12.89 -1.78
C VAL A 373 -25.16 11.98 -2.96
N LEU A 374 -24.68 10.75 -2.68
CA LEU A 374 -24.38 9.74 -3.69
C LEU A 374 -25.62 8.92 -4.10
N GLY A 375 -26.76 9.13 -3.44
CA GLY A 375 -28.00 8.37 -3.64
C GLY A 375 -29.06 9.10 -4.47
N GLY A 376 -28.65 9.86 -5.48
CA GLY A 376 -29.53 10.55 -6.44
C GLY A 376 -29.96 9.69 -7.61
#